data_AF-A0A318MIZ7-F1
#
_entry.id   AF-A0A318MIZ7-F1
#
_cell.length_a   1.000
_cell.length_b   1.000
_cell.length_c   1.000
_cell.angle_alpha   90.00
_cell.angle_beta   90.00
_cell.angle_gamma   90.00
#
_symmetry.space_group_name_H-M   'P 1'
#
loop_
_entity.id
_entity.type
_entity.pdbx_description
1 polymer ?
#
loop_
_entity_poly.entity_id
_entity_poly.type
_entity_poly.pdbx_seq_one_letter_code
_entity_poly.pdbx_strand_id
1 'polypeptide(L)'
;MIQSVCSYAIMLTNFDSEEQLNDWNQVRHLCNRNQKCDQERIPEVNSKFWSDCPDGVSICERTIQQHSEFLERFAGILRTAFLHSPHVLVTDAELFDGIYFLAFGPDIVLDLLGQSGYEKPFLTVSGRQPTLEQCLLRFTTVPPDNQHQLSTEEETITLPDIGTLRPLEYQVLQKTVTSEESQRFAPQTRAVLNEHTGDHWSIAQRIAYLYAAYCQQDPSDGTCQFLAQRWQEWIDAERKGLIRYEQQDSQTGSNSSIARSFNEAFLPVVSENADCLRSWCSASKADEAEKTAFRDVLGKISHEPRRSKAFALIRHSTLPVGRSDCNRTMECDQQTLVDWYQFVYRLAMADYLGCCLMAVESKPNSYERYVGRTGGRSLMLSGKVTELLGQMPSACFVQFCYQSRDAIQQWRNCRPNAPDSDQQRHIRNIAYCVQKSASQLDRKQDNSKIIKQFVATLIIASISVFCDKIIFSSSISIIVILAGAWFIEVFPELLTMMEWLHDQHTATQTMVFAQR
;
A
#
# COMPACT_ATOMS: atom_id res chain seq x y z
N MET A 1 -24.55 26.47 -7.62
CA MET A 1 -25.17 25.14 -7.79
C MET A 1 -24.01 24.14 -7.86
N ILE A 2 -23.63 23.59 -6.71
CA ILE A 2 -22.43 22.77 -6.54
C ILE A 2 -22.74 21.40 -7.14
N GLN A 3 -22.25 21.14 -8.35
CA GLN A 3 -22.27 19.79 -8.91
C GLN A 3 -21.47 18.89 -7.96
N SER A 4 -22.14 17.87 -7.41
CA SER A 4 -21.55 16.87 -6.55
C SER A 4 -20.37 16.22 -7.26
N VAL A 5 -19.16 16.51 -6.78
CA VAL A 5 -17.94 15.79 -7.17
C VAL A 5 -18.16 14.33 -6.79
N CYS A 6 -18.13 13.44 -7.77
CA CYS A 6 -18.19 11.99 -7.56
C CYS A 6 -16.85 11.55 -6.96
N SER A 7 -16.67 11.74 -5.66
CA SER A 7 -15.46 11.35 -4.95
C SER A 7 -15.57 9.88 -4.57
N TYR A 8 -15.14 8.99 -5.47
CA TYR A 8 -15.09 7.55 -5.17
C TYR A 8 -13.99 7.28 -4.15
N ALA A 9 -14.31 6.52 -3.10
CA ALA A 9 -13.30 6.01 -2.19
C ALA A 9 -12.44 4.95 -2.90
N ILE A 10 -11.16 4.91 -2.54
CA ILE A 10 -10.20 3.94 -3.09
C ILE A 10 -9.68 3.03 -1.99
N MET A 11 -9.52 1.75 -2.32
CA MET A 11 -8.86 0.76 -1.50
C MET A 11 -7.53 0.41 -2.17
N LEU A 12 -6.45 0.36 -1.41
CA LEU A 12 -5.11 0.11 -1.92
C LEU A 12 -4.67 -1.33 -1.69
N THR A 13 -4.23 -2.02 -2.73
CA THR A 13 -3.63 -3.36 -2.59
C THR A 13 -2.40 -3.34 -1.70
N ASN A 14 -1.63 -2.25 -1.73
CA ASN A 14 -0.46 -2.03 -0.89
C ASN A 14 -0.77 -2.04 0.61
N PHE A 15 -2.01 -1.77 0.99
CA PHE A 15 -2.43 -1.70 2.39
C PHE A 15 -2.92 -3.06 2.92
N ASP A 16 -2.96 -4.09 2.10
CA ASP A 16 -3.10 -5.46 2.59
C ASP A 16 -1.94 -5.80 3.55
N SER A 17 -2.21 -6.41 4.71
CA SER A 17 -1.17 -6.63 5.73
C SER A 17 -0.02 -7.50 5.23
N GLU A 18 -0.30 -8.47 4.36
CA GLU A 18 0.70 -9.32 3.71
C GLU A 18 1.56 -8.52 2.71
N GLU A 19 0.96 -7.62 1.92
CA GLU A 19 1.70 -6.75 0.99
C GLU A 19 2.55 -5.72 1.73
N GLN A 20 2.03 -5.14 2.82
CA GLN A 20 2.80 -4.23 3.66
C GLN A 20 4.03 -4.93 4.21
N LEU A 21 3.91 -6.17 4.70
CA LEU A 21 5.05 -6.93 5.21
C LEU A 21 6.05 -7.29 4.10
N ASN A 22 5.56 -7.71 2.93
CA ASN A 22 6.42 -8.02 1.78
C ASN A 22 7.20 -6.79 1.31
N ASP A 23 6.54 -5.63 1.22
CA ASP A 23 7.15 -4.36 0.85
C ASP A 23 8.17 -3.90 1.92
N TRP A 24 7.80 -3.98 3.20
CA TRP A 24 8.70 -3.69 4.32
C TRP A 24 9.97 -4.54 4.27
N ASN A 25 9.83 -5.84 4.07
CA ASN A 25 10.96 -6.76 3.95
C ASN A 25 11.82 -6.43 2.72
N GLN A 26 11.21 -6.00 1.60
CA GLN A 26 11.95 -5.56 0.44
C GLN A 26 12.80 -4.32 0.74
N VAL A 27 12.23 -3.29 1.38
CA VAL A 27 12.97 -2.08 1.79
C VAL A 27 14.09 -2.46 2.74
N ARG A 28 13.80 -3.29 3.75
CA ARG A 28 14.80 -3.83 4.70
C ARG A 28 15.98 -4.50 3.99
N HIS A 29 15.71 -5.36 3.00
CA HIS A 29 16.75 -6.04 2.25
C HIS A 29 17.60 -5.08 1.41
N LEU A 30 17.01 -4.01 0.86
CA LEU A 30 17.73 -2.99 0.11
C LEU A 30 18.65 -2.17 1.04
N CYS A 31 18.14 -1.72 2.18
CA CYS A 31 18.93 -0.98 3.18
C CYS A 31 20.08 -1.84 3.72
N ASN A 32 19.81 -3.11 4.09
CA ASN A 32 20.84 -4.02 4.60
C ASN A 32 21.93 -4.35 3.56
N ARG A 33 21.62 -4.35 2.25
CA ARG A 33 22.64 -4.54 1.19
C ARG A 33 23.61 -3.37 1.09
N ASN A 34 23.17 -2.17 1.45
CA ASN A 34 23.98 -0.96 1.38
C ASN A 34 24.83 -0.74 2.64
N GLN A 35 24.59 -1.52 3.70
CA GLN A 35 25.35 -1.47 4.95
C GLN A 35 26.64 -2.29 4.88
N LYS A 36 27.70 -1.79 5.52
CA LYS A 36 29.02 -2.42 5.55
C LYS A 36 29.26 -3.30 6.78
N CYS A 37 28.45 -3.16 7.84
CA CYS A 37 28.64 -3.85 9.11
C CYS A 37 27.39 -4.67 9.49
N ASP A 38 27.59 -5.91 9.96
CA ASP A 38 26.50 -6.80 10.35
C ASP A 38 25.76 -6.35 11.63
N GLN A 39 26.39 -5.52 12.47
CA GLN A 39 25.80 -4.98 13.70
C GLN A 39 24.76 -3.87 13.45
N GLU A 40 24.73 -3.31 12.24
CA GLU A 40 23.77 -2.26 11.84
C GLU A 40 22.56 -2.83 11.10
N ARG A 41 22.48 -4.17 10.95
CA ARG A 41 21.40 -4.80 10.19
C ARG A 41 20.05 -4.54 10.84
N ILE A 42 19.12 -4.11 9.99
CA ILE A 42 17.75 -3.87 10.39
C ILE A 42 17.09 -5.21 10.80
N PRO A 43 16.53 -5.30 12.02
CA PRO A 43 15.94 -6.53 12.54
C PRO A 43 14.72 -6.98 11.74
N GLU A 44 14.40 -8.27 11.85
CA GLU A 44 13.17 -8.84 11.28
C GLU A 44 11.96 -8.42 12.09
N VAL A 45 10.83 -8.22 11.40
CA VAL A 45 9.55 -8.01 12.06
C VAL A 45 9.15 -9.32 12.74
N ASN A 46 9.03 -9.28 14.07
CA ASN A 46 8.53 -10.37 14.91
C ASN A 46 8.08 -9.76 16.25
N SER A 47 7.69 -10.58 17.23
CA SER A 47 7.26 -10.07 18.53
C SER A 47 8.28 -9.17 19.24
N LYS A 48 9.59 -9.40 19.07
CA LYS A 48 10.66 -8.58 19.67
C LYS A 48 10.83 -7.23 18.98
N PHE A 49 10.45 -7.12 17.71
CA PHE A 49 10.51 -5.86 16.97
C PHE A 49 9.69 -4.75 17.65
N TRP A 50 8.67 -5.15 18.43
CA TRP A 50 7.78 -4.27 19.19
C TRP A 50 8.17 -4.10 20.65
N SER A 51 9.29 -4.66 21.08
CA SER A 51 9.80 -4.53 22.44
C SER A 51 10.63 -3.26 22.61
N ASP A 52 10.64 -2.75 23.84
CA ASP A 52 11.46 -1.62 24.23
C ASP A 52 12.93 -2.03 24.43
N CYS A 53 13.85 -1.17 24.02
CA CYS A 53 15.26 -1.29 24.40
C CYS A 53 15.48 -0.82 25.84
N PRO A 54 16.64 -1.11 26.46
CA PRO A 54 16.95 -0.68 27.82
C PRO A 54 16.90 0.83 28.07
N ASP A 55 16.96 1.63 27.01
CA ASP A 55 16.83 3.10 27.03
C ASP A 55 15.39 3.59 26.88
N GLY A 56 14.41 2.69 26.80
CA GLY A 56 12.98 3.00 26.70
C GLY A 56 12.48 3.31 25.30
N VAL A 57 13.32 3.23 24.27
CA VAL A 57 12.91 3.42 22.86
C VAL A 57 12.68 2.06 22.21
N SER A 58 11.54 1.86 21.55
CA SER A 58 11.24 0.58 20.91
C SER A 58 12.17 0.30 19.71
N ILE A 59 12.41 -0.99 19.43
CA ILE A 59 13.22 -1.40 18.27
C ILE A 59 12.60 -0.88 16.96
N CYS A 60 11.27 -0.92 16.86
CA CYS A 60 10.52 -0.36 15.75
C CYS A 60 10.77 1.14 15.59
N GLU A 61 10.60 1.92 16.67
CA GLU A 61 10.77 3.37 16.66
C GLU A 61 12.21 3.75 16.24
N ARG A 62 13.20 3.06 16.77
CA ARG A 62 14.60 3.26 16.38
C ARG A 62 14.84 2.98 14.90
N THR A 63 14.24 1.89 14.39
CA THR A 63 14.37 1.49 12.99
C THR A 63 13.81 2.58 12.07
N ILE A 64 12.62 3.10 12.33
CA ILE A 64 12.01 4.14 11.49
C ILE A 64 12.73 5.49 11.60
N GLN A 65 13.33 5.80 12.75
CA GLN A 65 14.12 7.03 12.94
C GLN A 65 15.47 6.98 12.20
N GLN A 66 16.09 5.80 12.12
CA GLN A 66 17.39 5.61 11.47
C GLN A 66 17.30 5.42 9.96
N HIS A 67 16.15 4.96 9.46
CA HIS A 67 15.94 4.61 8.06
C HIS A 67 14.72 5.33 7.49
N SER A 68 14.94 6.50 6.90
CA SER A 68 13.87 7.29 6.26
C SER A 68 13.26 6.58 5.06
N GLU A 69 13.95 5.58 4.47
CA GLU A 69 13.51 4.84 3.30
C GLU A 69 12.15 4.14 3.51
N PHE A 70 11.86 3.68 4.73
CA PHE A 70 10.55 3.11 5.06
C PHE A 70 9.44 4.17 5.00
N LEU A 71 9.71 5.35 5.56
CA LEU A 71 8.75 6.46 5.57
C LEU A 71 8.55 7.00 4.15
N GLU A 72 9.62 7.20 3.40
CA GLU A 72 9.58 7.67 2.01
C GLU A 72 8.78 6.71 1.13
N ARG A 73 9.00 5.40 1.27
CA ARG A 73 8.24 4.37 0.54
C ARG A 73 6.75 4.44 0.85
N PHE A 74 6.38 4.45 2.13
CA PHE A 74 4.99 4.51 2.55
C PHE A 74 4.33 5.85 2.17
N ALA A 75 5.04 6.97 2.34
CA ALA A 75 4.57 8.30 1.98
C ALA A 75 4.32 8.43 0.47
N GLY A 76 5.18 7.84 -0.37
CA GLY A 76 4.97 7.81 -1.82
C GLY A 76 3.65 7.13 -2.16
N ILE A 77 3.42 5.93 -1.61
CA ILE A 77 2.18 5.16 -1.81
C ILE A 77 0.95 5.98 -1.37
N LEU A 78 0.99 6.50 -0.15
CA LEU A 78 -0.12 7.24 0.46
C LEU A 78 -0.45 8.53 -0.31
N ARG A 79 0.58 9.29 -0.70
CA ARG A 79 0.42 10.57 -1.42
C ARG A 79 -0.03 10.37 -2.85
N THR A 80 0.48 9.37 -3.56
CA THR A 80 0.00 9.03 -4.91
C THR A 80 -1.49 8.68 -4.88
N ALA A 81 -1.91 7.88 -3.90
CA ALA A 81 -3.32 7.57 -3.69
C ALA A 81 -4.14 8.82 -3.36
N PHE A 82 -3.63 9.69 -2.49
CA PHE A 82 -4.25 10.98 -2.15
C PHE A 82 -4.47 11.86 -3.39
N LEU A 83 -3.51 11.92 -4.31
CA LEU A 83 -3.68 12.71 -5.53
C LEU A 83 -4.82 12.18 -6.39
N HIS A 84 -5.01 10.87 -6.45
CA HIS A 84 -6.11 10.25 -7.19
C HIS A 84 -7.47 10.36 -6.48
N SER A 85 -7.53 10.15 -5.16
CA SER A 85 -8.77 10.31 -4.40
C SER A 85 -8.50 10.92 -3.01
N PRO A 86 -9.30 11.89 -2.57
CA PRO A 86 -9.20 12.43 -1.21
C PRO A 86 -9.79 11.49 -0.15
N HIS A 87 -10.27 10.30 -0.52
CA HIS A 87 -10.87 9.32 0.37
C HIS A 87 -10.23 7.95 0.16
N VAL A 88 -9.40 7.54 1.11
CA VAL A 88 -8.85 6.18 1.16
C VAL A 88 -9.60 5.39 2.21
N LEU A 89 -10.03 4.20 1.81
CA LEU A 89 -10.64 3.23 2.69
C LEU A 89 -9.63 2.14 3.02
N VAL A 90 -9.55 1.80 4.31
CA VAL A 90 -8.82 0.63 4.82
C VAL A 90 -9.75 -0.21 5.67
N THR A 91 -9.55 -1.52 5.69
CA THR A 91 -10.27 -2.43 6.59
C THR A 91 -9.63 -2.45 7.97
N ASP A 92 -10.38 -2.91 8.97
CA ASP A 92 -9.86 -3.16 10.32
C ASP A 92 -8.62 -4.07 10.32
N ALA A 93 -8.60 -5.09 9.47
CA ALA A 93 -7.45 -6.00 9.34
C ALA A 93 -6.22 -5.32 8.74
N GLU A 94 -6.39 -4.51 7.70
CA GLU A 94 -5.30 -3.76 7.05
C GLU A 94 -4.67 -2.74 8.00
N LEU A 95 -5.46 -2.19 8.93
CA LEU A 95 -4.99 -1.27 9.96
C LEU A 95 -4.29 -2.00 11.11
N PHE A 96 -4.94 -3.02 11.70
CA PHE A 96 -4.48 -3.66 12.93
C PHE A 96 -3.41 -4.74 12.76
N ASP A 97 -3.16 -5.18 11.53
CA ASP A 97 -2.09 -6.11 11.17
C ASP A 97 -1.10 -5.49 10.15
N GLY A 98 -1.33 -4.24 9.75
CA GLY A 98 -0.48 -3.53 8.80
C GLY A 98 0.78 -2.94 9.43
N ILE A 99 1.94 -3.47 9.06
CA ILE A 99 3.24 -3.04 9.61
C ILE A 99 3.49 -1.54 9.47
N TYR A 100 3.13 -0.90 8.34
CA TYR A 100 3.38 0.52 8.14
C TYR A 100 2.47 1.39 9.00
N PHE A 101 1.17 1.08 9.05
CA PHE A 101 0.22 1.81 9.90
C PHE A 101 0.59 1.71 11.38
N LEU A 102 1.07 0.54 11.81
CA LEU A 102 1.44 0.31 13.20
C LEU A 102 2.82 0.86 13.52
N ALA A 103 3.79 0.83 12.61
CA ALA A 103 5.10 1.44 12.85
C ALA A 103 5.01 2.97 12.97
N PHE A 104 4.27 3.62 12.07
CA PHE A 104 4.19 5.09 12.04
C PHE A 104 3.12 5.67 12.96
N GLY A 105 2.02 4.96 13.20
CA GLY A 105 0.89 5.47 13.97
C GLY A 105 0.12 6.59 13.25
N PRO A 106 -1.02 7.01 13.80
CA PRO A 106 -1.92 7.97 13.15
C PRO A 106 -1.29 9.35 12.94
N ASP A 107 -0.52 9.85 13.89
CA ASP A 107 0.02 11.21 13.83
C ASP A 107 0.98 11.39 12.64
N ILE A 108 1.92 10.45 12.44
CA ILE A 108 2.84 10.48 11.30
C ILE A 108 2.06 10.28 9.99
N VAL A 109 1.14 9.32 9.93
CA VAL A 109 0.35 9.04 8.72
C VAL A 109 -0.47 10.26 8.28
N LEU A 110 -1.07 10.98 9.23
CA LEU A 110 -1.85 12.19 8.95
C LEU A 110 -0.95 13.38 8.60
N ASP A 111 0.21 13.53 9.26
CA ASP A 111 1.20 14.55 8.96
C ASP A 111 1.75 14.41 7.53
N LEU A 112 1.95 13.19 7.03
CA LEU A 112 2.41 12.95 5.66
C LEU A 112 1.52 13.62 4.61
N LEU A 113 0.24 13.83 4.92
CA LEU A 113 -0.75 14.50 4.09
C LEU A 113 -1.04 15.95 4.53
N GLY A 114 -0.44 16.40 5.62
CA GLY A 114 -0.66 17.70 6.24
C GLY A 114 -2.07 17.90 6.78
N GLN A 115 -2.75 16.82 7.16
CA GLN A 115 -4.09 16.92 7.74
C GLN A 115 -4.01 17.40 9.19
N SER A 116 -4.66 18.52 9.49
CA SER A 116 -4.64 19.16 10.81
C SER A 116 -5.94 18.96 11.62
N GLY A 117 -6.78 18.00 11.25
CA GLY A 117 -8.00 17.63 11.98
C GLY A 117 -9.24 18.50 11.74
N TYR A 118 -9.11 19.65 11.06
CA TYR A 118 -10.24 20.53 10.69
C TYR A 118 -10.90 20.17 9.34
N GLU A 119 -10.23 19.35 8.54
CA GLU A 119 -10.71 18.91 7.24
C GLU A 119 -11.43 17.56 7.34
N LYS A 120 -12.23 17.23 6.32
CA LYS A 120 -12.87 15.91 6.24
C LYS A 120 -11.77 14.83 6.26
N PRO A 121 -11.89 13.79 7.12
CA PRO A 121 -10.87 12.76 7.23
C PRO A 121 -10.54 12.12 5.88
N PHE A 122 -9.26 12.04 5.56
CA PHE A 122 -8.79 11.33 4.37
C PHE A 122 -8.98 9.81 4.51
N LEU A 123 -8.63 9.28 5.68
CA LEU A 123 -8.66 7.85 5.97
C LEU A 123 -10.01 7.46 6.58
N THR A 124 -10.67 6.49 5.98
CA THR A 124 -11.85 5.82 6.53
C THR A 124 -11.52 4.37 6.84
N VAL A 125 -11.73 3.97 8.09
CA VAL A 125 -11.57 2.59 8.54
C VAL A 125 -12.93 1.90 8.47
N SER A 126 -13.03 0.88 7.62
CA SER A 126 -14.20 0.04 7.47
C SER A 126 -14.10 -1.18 8.37
N GLY A 127 -14.95 -1.25 9.38
CA GLY A 127 -14.90 -2.30 10.41
C GLY A 127 -16.12 -3.20 10.42
N ARG A 128 -15.90 -4.45 10.87
CA ARG A 128 -16.95 -5.48 10.99
C ARG A 128 -17.76 -5.39 12.29
N GLN A 129 -17.42 -4.48 13.18
CA GLN A 129 -18.06 -4.35 14.50
C GLN A 129 -18.68 -2.95 14.66
N PRO A 130 -19.44 -2.68 15.74
CA PRO A 130 -19.96 -1.34 15.99
C PRO A 130 -18.89 -0.26 16.24
N THR A 131 -17.72 -0.65 16.77
CA THR A 131 -16.62 0.28 17.07
C THR A 131 -15.27 -0.26 16.62
N LEU A 132 -14.32 0.65 16.42
CA LEU A 132 -12.94 0.31 16.06
C LEU A 132 -12.24 -0.51 17.17
N GLU A 133 -12.50 -0.18 18.43
CA GLU A 133 -11.99 -0.93 19.59
C GLU A 133 -12.55 -2.38 19.63
N GLN A 134 -13.85 -2.56 19.35
CA GLN A 134 -14.42 -3.90 19.21
C GLN A 134 -13.88 -4.64 17.99
N CYS A 135 -13.52 -3.93 16.91
CA CYS A 135 -12.83 -4.55 15.78
C CYS A 135 -11.48 -5.11 16.20
N LEU A 136 -10.68 -4.39 17.00
CA LEU A 136 -9.40 -4.91 17.51
C LEU A 136 -9.63 -6.16 18.38
N LEU A 137 -10.58 -6.11 19.31
CA LEU A 137 -10.92 -7.26 20.15
C LEU A 137 -11.32 -8.46 19.31
N ARG A 138 -12.25 -8.28 18.37
CA ARG A 138 -12.69 -9.38 17.50
C ARG A 138 -11.61 -9.77 16.51
N PHE A 139 -10.74 -8.90 16.04
CA PHE A 139 -9.64 -9.25 15.14
C PHE A 139 -8.71 -10.27 15.79
N THR A 140 -8.45 -10.10 17.09
CA THR A 140 -7.47 -10.89 17.86
C THR A 140 -8.07 -12.05 18.65
N THR A 141 -9.38 -12.05 18.91
CA THR A 141 -10.04 -13.08 19.75
C THR A 141 -11.27 -13.71 19.07
N VAL A 142 -11.63 -14.89 19.56
CA VAL A 142 -12.85 -15.64 19.16
C VAL A 142 -13.70 -15.84 20.42
N PRO A 143 -15.03 -15.63 20.37
CA PRO A 143 -15.92 -15.96 21.48
C PRO A 143 -15.94 -17.47 21.76
N PRO A 144 -16.29 -17.92 22.99
CA PRO A 144 -16.28 -19.33 23.36
C PRO A 144 -17.34 -20.12 22.60
N ASP A 145 -18.43 -19.49 22.17
CA ASP A 145 -19.51 -20.13 21.44
C ASP A 145 -19.40 -19.96 19.92
N ASN A 146 -18.55 -20.79 19.32
CA ASN A 146 -18.83 -21.36 18.01
C ASN A 146 -19.56 -22.72 18.14
N GLN A 147 -20.43 -22.82 19.15
CA GLN A 147 -21.56 -23.76 19.19
C GLN A 147 -22.82 -22.97 19.61
N HIS A 148 -23.61 -22.58 18.62
CA HIS A 148 -24.99 -22.06 18.68
C HIS A 148 -25.29 -20.58 19.01
N GLN A 149 -25.81 -19.93 17.96
CA GLN A 149 -26.97 -19.03 17.90
C GLN A 149 -27.00 -17.71 18.69
N LEU A 150 -27.05 -16.64 17.88
CA LEU A 150 -27.64 -15.33 18.11
C LEU A 150 -28.82 -15.34 19.10
N SER A 151 -28.70 -14.55 20.16
CA SER A 151 -29.84 -13.96 20.86
C SER A 151 -29.64 -12.45 20.93
N THR A 152 -30.56 -11.73 20.29
CA THR A 152 -30.89 -10.32 20.50
C THR A 152 -31.24 -10.06 21.96
N GLU A 153 -30.68 -9.00 22.56
CA GLU A 153 -31.39 -7.97 23.35
C GLU A 153 -30.39 -6.95 23.93
N GLU A 154 -30.93 -5.82 24.35
CA GLU A 154 -30.31 -4.52 24.59
C GLU A 154 -29.34 -4.43 25.79
N GLU A 155 -28.50 -3.39 25.73
CA GLU A 155 -27.84 -2.65 26.83
C GLU A 155 -26.69 -3.26 27.64
N THR A 156 -25.77 -2.36 28.00
CA THR A 156 -24.50 -2.50 28.74
C THR A 156 -23.31 -3.15 28.03
N ILE A 157 -22.15 -2.48 28.10
CA ILE A 157 -20.84 -2.98 27.66
C ILE A 157 -20.40 -4.07 28.65
N THR A 158 -21.05 -5.22 28.61
CA THR A 158 -20.48 -6.46 29.14
C THR A 158 -19.58 -7.01 28.04
N LEU A 159 -18.27 -7.07 28.30
CA LEU A 159 -17.31 -7.67 27.38
C LEU A 159 -17.87 -9.05 26.95
N PRO A 160 -18.17 -9.26 25.66
CA PRO A 160 -18.84 -10.47 25.22
C PRO A 160 -17.93 -11.64 25.54
N ASP A 161 -18.47 -12.69 26.18
CA ASP A 161 -17.79 -13.95 26.50
C ASP A 161 -16.62 -14.19 25.52
N ILE A 162 -15.39 -14.13 26.04
CA ILE A 162 -14.17 -14.19 25.23
C ILE A 162 -13.56 -15.58 25.36
N GLY A 163 -13.43 -16.28 24.25
CA GLY A 163 -13.07 -17.70 24.22
C GLY A 163 -11.56 -17.92 24.23
N THR A 164 -10.86 -17.36 23.24
CA THR A 164 -9.42 -17.56 23.02
C THR A 164 -8.85 -16.62 21.93
N LEU A 165 -7.51 -16.55 21.77
CA LEU A 165 -6.82 -15.94 20.63
C LEU A 165 -7.33 -16.52 19.30
N ARG A 166 -7.52 -15.66 18.30
CA ARG A 166 -8.01 -16.09 17.00
C ARG A 166 -6.96 -16.89 16.22
N PRO A 167 -7.31 -18.07 15.68
CA PRO A 167 -6.46 -18.79 14.74
C PRO A 167 -6.30 -17.99 13.44
N LEU A 168 -5.15 -17.34 13.30
CA LEU A 168 -4.82 -16.45 12.20
C LEU A 168 -3.30 -16.35 12.06
N GLU A 169 -2.86 -16.03 10.86
CA GLU A 169 -1.49 -15.61 10.58
C GLU A 169 -1.40 -14.09 10.76
N TYR A 170 -0.72 -13.65 11.82
CA TYR A 170 -0.53 -12.25 12.15
C TYR A 170 0.76 -11.76 11.51
N GLN A 171 0.65 -10.91 10.49
CA GLN A 171 1.78 -10.39 9.73
C GLN A 171 2.66 -9.50 10.61
N VAL A 172 2.04 -8.69 11.47
CA VAL A 172 2.74 -7.78 12.38
C VAL A 172 3.62 -8.52 13.40
N LEU A 173 3.29 -9.77 13.73
CA LEU A 173 4.05 -10.63 14.64
C LEU A 173 4.89 -11.69 13.92
N GLN A 174 4.71 -11.84 12.60
CA GLN A 174 5.17 -12.99 11.81
C GLN A 174 4.91 -14.33 12.51
N LYS A 175 3.70 -14.50 13.05
CA LYS A 175 3.32 -15.69 13.82
C LYS A 175 1.96 -16.21 13.38
N THR A 176 1.89 -17.52 13.14
CA THR A 176 0.64 -18.22 12.91
C THR A 176 0.15 -18.82 14.21
N VAL A 177 -1.07 -18.47 14.62
CA VAL A 177 -1.80 -19.15 15.68
C VAL A 177 -2.67 -20.22 15.04
N THR A 178 -2.43 -21.49 15.36
CA THR A 178 -3.28 -22.59 14.89
C THR A 178 -4.53 -22.75 15.76
N SER A 179 -5.56 -23.44 15.24
CA SER A 179 -6.76 -23.74 16.01
C SER A 179 -6.47 -24.56 17.27
N GLU A 180 -5.48 -25.45 17.21
CA GLU A 180 -5.07 -26.26 18.35
C GLU A 180 -4.37 -25.43 19.42
N GLU A 181 -3.43 -24.56 19.03
CA GLU A 181 -2.74 -23.66 19.96
C GLU A 181 -3.69 -22.67 20.60
N SER A 182 -4.60 -22.11 19.80
CA SER A 182 -5.70 -21.27 20.28
C SER A 182 -6.50 -21.97 21.38
N GLN A 183 -6.94 -23.23 21.17
CA GLN A 183 -7.67 -23.96 22.21
C GLN A 183 -6.84 -24.20 23.48
N ARG A 184 -5.55 -24.53 23.33
CA ARG A 184 -4.64 -24.71 24.48
C ARG A 184 -4.44 -23.43 25.29
N PHE A 185 -4.44 -22.28 24.63
CA PHE A 185 -4.23 -20.96 25.26
C PHE A 185 -5.52 -20.32 25.81
N ALA A 186 -6.68 -20.97 25.64
CA ALA A 186 -7.98 -20.44 26.06
C ALA A 186 -8.07 -20.09 27.56
N PRO A 187 -7.56 -20.90 28.52
CA PRO A 187 -7.65 -20.57 29.94
C PRO A 187 -6.89 -19.28 30.31
N GLN A 188 -5.67 -19.14 29.76
CA GLN A 188 -4.84 -17.95 29.95
C GLN A 188 -5.47 -16.72 29.28
N THR A 189 -6.08 -16.91 28.11
CA THR A 189 -6.80 -15.83 27.41
C THR A 189 -7.92 -15.24 28.26
N ARG A 190 -8.74 -16.11 28.86
CA ARG A 190 -9.84 -15.71 29.73
C ARG A 190 -9.35 -15.01 30.99
N ALA A 191 -8.32 -15.54 31.63
CA ALA A 191 -7.73 -14.95 32.83
C ALA A 191 -7.31 -13.50 32.56
N VAL A 192 -6.47 -13.25 31.56
CA VAL A 192 -5.95 -11.91 31.27
C VAL A 192 -7.05 -10.92 30.90
N LEU A 193 -8.01 -11.33 30.06
CA LEU A 193 -9.06 -10.41 29.58
C LEU A 193 -10.09 -10.06 30.66
N ASN A 194 -10.35 -10.99 31.58
CA ASN A 194 -11.30 -10.81 32.68
C ASN A 194 -10.66 -10.16 33.92
N GLU A 195 -9.44 -10.56 34.31
CA GLU A 195 -8.76 -10.08 35.53
C GLU A 195 -8.44 -8.59 35.45
N HIS A 196 -8.03 -8.08 34.29
CA HIS A 196 -7.62 -6.68 34.14
C HIS A 196 -8.79 -5.73 33.83
N THR A 197 -10.05 -6.17 34.00
CA THR A 197 -11.23 -5.29 33.84
C THR A 197 -11.28 -4.17 34.88
N GLY A 198 -10.74 -4.39 36.08
CA GLY A 198 -10.69 -3.41 37.18
C GLY A 198 -9.50 -2.43 37.14
N ASP A 199 -8.44 -2.73 36.39
CA ASP A 199 -7.13 -2.07 36.51
C ASP A 199 -6.89 -0.93 35.49
N HIS A 200 -7.97 -0.38 34.90
CA HIS A 200 -7.92 0.69 33.88
C HIS A 200 -7.12 0.35 32.61
N TRP A 201 -6.74 -0.92 32.40
CA TRP A 201 -6.05 -1.34 31.18
C TRP A 201 -6.97 -1.26 29.97
N SER A 202 -6.47 -0.67 28.89
CA SER A 202 -7.19 -0.63 27.62
C SER A 202 -7.23 -2.01 26.97
N ILE A 203 -8.17 -2.20 26.04
CA ILE A 203 -8.29 -3.46 25.29
C ILE A 203 -6.98 -3.77 24.54
N ALA A 204 -6.32 -2.76 23.98
CA ALA A 204 -5.03 -2.91 23.30
C ALA A 204 -3.94 -3.45 24.23
N GLN A 205 -3.85 -2.94 25.46
CA GLN A 205 -2.87 -3.41 26.46
C GLN A 205 -3.10 -4.87 26.85
N ARG A 206 -4.36 -5.26 27.08
CA ARG A 206 -4.70 -6.65 27.41
C ARG A 206 -4.36 -7.59 26.26
N ILE A 207 -4.64 -7.20 25.03
CA ILE A 207 -4.31 -7.98 23.83
C ILE A 207 -2.80 -8.11 23.65
N ALA A 208 -2.02 -7.04 23.83
CA ALA A 208 -0.57 -7.11 23.76
C ALA A 208 0.03 -8.04 24.82
N TYR A 209 -0.48 -7.97 26.06
CA TYR A 209 -0.10 -8.88 27.13
C TYR A 209 -0.37 -10.35 26.76
N LEU A 210 -1.54 -10.64 26.17
CA LEU A 210 -1.86 -11.98 25.67
C LEU A 210 -0.84 -12.47 24.64
N TYR A 211 -0.45 -11.63 23.68
CA TYR A 211 0.52 -11.99 22.67
C TYR A 211 1.92 -12.19 23.24
N ALA A 212 2.35 -11.35 24.18
CA ALA A 212 3.62 -11.51 24.88
C ALA A 212 3.69 -12.88 25.59
N ALA A 213 2.63 -13.21 26.34
CA ALA A 213 2.51 -14.51 27.01
C ALA A 213 2.48 -15.68 26.02
N TYR A 214 1.74 -15.57 24.91
CA TYR A 214 1.71 -16.59 23.86
C TYR A 214 3.07 -16.76 23.15
N CYS A 215 3.87 -15.70 23.08
CA CYS A 215 5.24 -15.75 22.57
C CYS A 215 6.26 -16.28 23.56
N GLN A 216 5.83 -16.72 24.76
CA GLN A 216 6.71 -17.20 25.83
C GLN A 216 7.79 -16.17 26.21
N GLN A 217 7.47 -14.89 26.07
CA GLN A 217 8.32 -13.81 26.53
C GLN A 217 7.82 -13.35 27.89
N ASP A 218 8.74 -13.01 28.79
CA ASP A 218 8.37 -12.54 30.13
C ASP A 218 7.58 -11.22 29.97
N PRO A 219 6.34 -11.12 30.47
CA PRO A 219 5.57 -9.88 30.38
C PRO A 219 6.28 -8.69 31.04
N SER A 220 7.26 -8.94 31.94
CA SER A 220 8.10 -7.89 32.53
C SER A 220 9.05 -7.22 31.54
N ASP A 221 9.31 -7.83 30.37
CA ASP A 221 10.28 -7.33 29.38
C ASP A 221 9.72 -6.24 28.45
N GLY A 222 8.47 -5.79 28.68
CA GLY A 222 7.83 -4.77 27.83
C GLY A 222 7.50 -5.24 26.41
N THR A 223 7.50 -6.56 26.18
CA THR A 223 7.16 -7.15 24.88
C THR A 223 5.77 -6.69 24.40
N CYS A 224 5.72 -6.21 23.15
CA CYS A 224 4.52 -5.70 22.49
C CYS A 224 3.90 -4.44 23.14
N GLN A 225 4.57 -3.76 24.09
CA GLN A 225 4.02 -2.52 24.67
C GLN A 225 3.88 -1.41 23.62
N PHE A 226 4.89 -1.23 22.76
CA PHE A 226 4.80 -0.28 21.66
C PHE A 226 3.66 -0.62 20.69
N LEU A 227 3.44 -1.91 20.40
CA LEU A 227 2.32 -2.35 19.58
C LEU A 227 0.95 -2.04 20.24
N ALA A 228 0.83 -2.24 21.55
CA ALA A 228 -0.35 -1.87 22.32
C ALA A 228 -0.63 -0.36 22.21
N GLN A 229 0.41 0.45 22.37
CA GLN A 229 0.33 1.89 22.23
C GLN A 229 -0.17 2.28 20.84
N ARG A 230 0.40 1.71 19.78
CA ARG A 230 0.02 2.01 18.38
C ARG A 230 -1.43 1.64 18.08
N TRP A 231 -1.91 0.49 18.56
CA TRP A 231 -3.34 0.14 18.46
C TRP A 231 -4.23 1.15 19.20
N GLN A 232 -3.83 1.55 20.42
CA GLN A 232 -4.59 2.52 21.19
C GLN A 232 -4.63 3.90 20.53
N GLU A 233 -3.51 4.36 19.97
CA GLU A 233 -3.43 5.64 19.25
C GLU A 233 -4.39 5.69 18.06
N TRP A 234 -4.51 4.61 17.27
CA TRP A 234 -5.46 4.53 16.17
C TRP A 234 -6.92 4.57 16.65
N ILE A 235 -7.24 3.90 17.76
CA ILE A 235 -8.57 3.97 18.39
C ILE A 235 -8.85 5.40 18.90
N ASP A 236 -7.86 6.05 19.50
CA ASP A 236 -8.02 7.40 20.00
C ASP A 236 -8.10 8.44 18.87
N ALA A 237 -7.42 8.22 17.74
CA ALA A 237 -7.54 9.04 16.54
C ALA A 237 -8.96 8.99 15.95
N GLU A 238 -9.61 7.83 16.00
CA GLU A 238 -11.02 7.67 15.63
C GLU A 238 -11.93 8.46 16.58
N ARG A 239 -11.76 8.28 17.89
CA ARG A 239 -12.53 9.00 18.92
C ARG A 239 -12.37 10.52 18.84
N LYS A 240 -11.18 10.99 18.44
CA LYS A 240 -10.87 12.42 18.22
C LYS A 240 -11.40 12.95 16.88
N GLY A 241 -11.95 12.10 16.01
CA GLY A 241 -12.44 12.46 14.68
C GLY A 241 -11.34 12.75 13.65
N LEU A 242 -10.09 12.37 13.93
CA LEU A 242 -8.97 12.52 13.00
C LEU A 242 -9.06 11.55 11.83
N ILE A 243 -9.64 10.37 12.08
CA ILE A 243 -10.02 9.39 11.06
C ILE A 243 -11.51 9.10 11.17
N ARG A 244 -12.10 8.59 10.08
CA ARG A 244 -13.50 8.19 10.08
C ARG A 244 -13.63 6.69 10.29
N TYR A 245 -14.58 6.25 11.09
CA TYR A 245 -14.98 4.86 11.19
C TYR A 245 -16.32 4.63 10.50
N GLU A 246 -16.44 3.54 9.73
CA GLU A 246 -17.69 3.11 9.12
C GLU A 246 -17.89 1.61 9.35
N GLN A 247 -19.02 1.24 9.94
CA GLN A 247 -19.37 -0.16 10.11
C GLN A 247 -19.86 -0.73 8.77
N GLN A 248 -19.29 -1.86 8.35
CA GLN A 248 -19.59 -2.52 7.07
C GLN A 248 -21.08 -2.83 6.89
N ASP A 249 -21.76 -3.29 7.94
CA ASP A 249 -23.19 -3.62 7.87
C ASP A 249 -24.09 -2.36 7.83
N SER A 250 -23.62 -1.23 8.37
CA SER A 250 -24.40 0.02 8.45
C SER A 250 -24.48 0.79 7.12
N GLN A 251 -23.54 0.56 6.19
CA GLN A 251 -23.54 1.20 4.87
C GLN A 251 -24.72 0.77 3.99
N THR A 252 -25.40 -0.32 4.33
CA THR A 252 -26.58 -0.83 3.61
C THR A 252 -27.86 -0.03 3.89
N GLY A 253 -27.86 0.86 4.89
CA GLY A 253 -29.06 1.58 5.31
C GLY A 253 -29.36 2.89 4.58
N SER A 254 -28.40 3.53 3.90
CA SER A 254 -28.60 4.93 3.46
C SER A 254 -29.00 5.15 2.00
N ASN A 255 -28.89 4.17 1.07
CA ASN A 255 -29.34 4.38 -0.33
C ASN A 255 -29.65 3.13 -1.19
N SER A 256 -29.74 1.90 -0.65
CA SER A 256 -30.20 0.75 -1.44
C SER A 256 -30.89 -0.30 -0.58
N SER A 257 -32.10 -0.69 -0.98
CA SER A 257 -33.04 -1.56 -0.27
C SER A 257 -32.65 -3.03 -0.13
N ILE A 258 -31.37 -3.41 -0.18
CA ILE A 258 -30.91 -4.78 0.09
C ILE A 258 -29.52 -4.70 0.72
N ALA A 259 -29.37 -5.23 1.93
CA ALA A 259 -28.06 -5.40 2.54
C ALA A 259 -27.27 -6.47 1.75
N ARG A 260 -26.35 -6.02 0.89
CA ARG A 260 -25.54 -6.93 0.07
C ARG A 260 -24.54 -7.64 0.96
N SER A 261 -24.56 -8.97 1.01
CA SER A 261 -23.55 -9.74 1.74
C SER A 261 -22.21 -9.73 1.00
N PHE A 262 -21.08 -9.88 1.71
CA PHE A 262 -19.77 -10.04 1.05
C PHE A 262 -19.78 -11.19 0.03
N ASN A 263 -20.53 -12.27 0.31
CA ASN A 263 -20.67 -13.39 -0.61
C ASN A 263 -21.30 -12.99 -1.95
N GLU A 264 -22.28 -12.08 -1.94
CA GLU A 264 -22.90 -11.53 -3.16
C GLU A 264 -21.95 -10.61 -3.94
N ALA A 265 -20.93 -10.03 -3.29
CA ALA A 265 -19.84 -9.31 -3.95
C ALA A 265 -18.75 -10.25 -4.49
N PHE A 266 -18.47 -11.32 -3.76
CA PHE A 266 -17.41 -12.28 -4.08
C PHE A 266 -17.74 -13.15 -5.30
N LEU A 267 -18.95 -13.74 -5.35
CA LEU A 267 -19.30 -14.73 -6.38
C LEU A 267 -19.18 -14.22 -7.83
N PRO A 268 -19.65 -13.01 -8.19
CA PRO A 268 -19.49 -12.51 -9.56
C PRO A 268 -18.02 -12.36 -9.98
N VAL A 269 -17.19 -11.80 -9.08
CA VAL A 269 -15.76 -11.58 -9.34
C VAL A 269 -15.03 -12.92 -9.47
N VAL A 270 -15.34 -13.88 -8.61
CA VAL A 270 -14.79 -15.24 -8.69
C VAL A 270 -15.16 -15.91 -10.01
N SER A 271 -16.43 -15.88 -10.42
CA SER A 271 -16.86 -16.57 -11.62
C SER A 271 -16.11 -16.05 -12.86
N GLU A 272 -16.03 -14.73 -13.00
CA GLU A 272 -15.30 -14.06 -14.07
C GLU A 272 -13.82 -14.51 -14.11
N ASN A 273 -13.14 -14.48 -12.97
CA ASN A 273 -11.71 -14.72 -12.88
C ASN A 273 -11.34 -16.23 -12.86
N ALA A 274 -12.21 -17.10 -12.35
CA ALA A 274 -12.00 -18.54 -12.32
C ALA A 274 -12.01 -19.12 -13.74
N ASP A 275 -12.89 -18.64 -14.62
CA ASP A 275 -12.95 -19.10 -16.01
C ASP A 275 -11.69 -18.72 -16.80
N CYS A 276 -11.18 -17.50 -16.61
CA CYS A 276 -9.90 -17.08 -17.13
C CYS A 276 -8.77 -18.02 -16.68
N LEU A 277 -8.70 -18.34 -15.39
CA LEU A 277 -7.66 -19.20 -14.84
C LEU A 277 -7.80 -20.66 -15.31
N ARG A 278 -9.01 -21.19 -15.47
CA ARG A 278 -9.28 -22.53 -16.03
C ARG A 278 -8.84 -22.63 -17.49
N SER A 279 -9.15 -21.60 -18.28
CA SER A 279 -8.73 -21.50 -19.68
C SER A 279 -7.21 -21.51 -19.79
N TRP A 280 -6.54 -20.69 -18.97
CA TRP A 280 -5.08 -20.67 -18.88
C TRP A 280 -4.50 -22.04 -18.48
N CYS A 281 -5.03 -22.66 -17.41
CA CYS A 281 -4.55 -23.95 -16.91
C CYS A 281 -4.65 -25.04 -17.98
N SER A 282 -5.72 -25.03 -18.77
CA SER A 282 -5.94 -25.98 -19.87
C SER A 282 -4.87 -25.86 -20.97
N ALA A 283 -4.46 -24.63 -21.27
CA ALA A 283 -3.40 -24.34 -22.25
C ALA A 283 -1.97 -24.50 -21.69
N SER A 284 -1.80 -24.75 -20.38
CA SER A 284 -0.49 -24.87 -19.75
C SER A 284 0.24 -26.15 -20.13
N LYS A 285 1.57 -26.14 -19.97
CA LYS A 285 2.46 -27.30 -20.23
C LYS A 285 2.54 -28.29 -19.07
N ALA A 286 1.82 -28.04 -17.97
CA ALA A 286 1.78 -28.94 -16.82
C ALA A 286 1.21 -30.31 -17.22
N ASP A 287 1.49 -31.34 -16.43
CA ASP A 287 0.90 -32.66 -16.68
C ASP A 287 -0.61 -32.67 -16.36
N GLU A 288 -1.35 -33.65 -16.89
CA GLU A 288 -2.81 -33.69 -16.68
C GLU A 288 -3.21 -33.99 -15.22
N ALA A 289 -2.34 -34.61 -14.43
CA ALA A 289 -2.60 -34.87 -13.02
C ALA A 289 -2.53 -33.57 -12.20
N GLU A 290 -1.49 -32.77 -12.43
CA GLU A 290 -1.28 -31.42 -11.89
C GLU A 290 -2.41 -30.49 -12.31
N LYS A 291 -2.76 -30.45 -13.59
CA LYS A 291 -3.90 -29.64 -14.07
C LYS A 291 -5.21 -30.04 -13.40
N THR A 292 -5.43 -31.33 -13.20
CA THR A 292 -6.65 -31.82 -12.53
C THR A 292 -6.67 -31.42 -11.06
N ALA A 293 -5.57 -31.64 -10.33
CA ALA A 293 -5.43 -31.18 -8.95
C ALA A 293 -5.61 -29.65 -8.84
N PHE A 294 -5.05 -28.89 -9.79
CA PHE A 294 -5.15 -27.43 -9.85
C PHE A 294 -6.60 -26.98 -10.03
N ARG A 295 -7.33 -27.56 -10.99
CA ARG A 295 -8.75 -27.28 -11.22
C ARG A 295 -9.61 -27.66 -10.02
N ASP A 296 -9.32 -28.77 -9.35
CA ASP A 296 -10.04 -29.22 -8.16
C ASP A 296 -9.88 -28.24 -6.99
N VAL A 297 -8.64 -27.79 -6.73
CA VAL A 297 -8.38 -26.79 -5.69
C VAL A 297 -9.04 -25.46 -6.06
N LEU A 298 -8.89 -25.00 -7.31
CA LEU A 298 -9.56 -23.80 -7.82
C LEU A 298 -11.08 -23.87 -7.61
N GLY A 299 -11.70 -25.01 -7.90
CA GLY A 299 -13.12 -25.26 -7.66
C GLY A 299 -13.50 -25.10 -6.19
N LYS A 300 -12.70 -25.65 -5.26
CA LYS A 300 -12.93 -25.54 -3.81
C LYS A 300 -12.81 -24.09 -3.32
N ILE A 301 -11.72 -23.40 -3.68
CA ILE A 301 -11.46 -22.02 -3.21
C ILE A 301 -12.41 -21.00 -3.84
N SER A 302 -12.97 -21.28 -5.02
CA SER A 302 -13.99 -20.44 -5.66
C SER A 302 -15.28 -20.31 -4.83
N HIS A 303 -15.54 -21.26 -3.93
CA HIS A 303 -16.72 -21.27 -3.06
C HIS A 303 -16.39 -20.88 -1.61
N GLU A 304 -15.15 -20.45 -1.33
CA GLU A 304 -14.71 -20.12 0.02
C GLU A 304 -14.40 -18.61 0.12
N PRO A 305 -15.32 -17.79 0.65
CA PRO A 305 -15.13 -16.33 0.79
C PRO A 305 -14.16 -15.96 1.93
N ARG A 306 -13.82 -16.91 2.82
CA ARG A 306 -12.87 -16.65 3.91
C ARG A 306 -11.44 -16.91 3.46
N ARG A 307 -10.66 -15.85 3.32
CA ARG A 307 -9.26 -15.90 2.89
C ARG A 307 -8.41 -16.90 3.66
N SER A 308 -8.48 -16.90 4.99
CA SER A 308 -7.70 -17.83 5.83
C SER A 308 -8.00 -19.30 5.52
N LYS A 309 -9.27 -19.65 5.28
CA LYS A 309 -9.67 -21.01 4.94
C LYS A 309 -9.32 -21.39 3.50
N ALA A 310 -9.43 -20.45 2.56
CA ALA A 310 -8.97 -20.68 1.20
C ALA A 310 -7.46 -20.93 1.14
N PHE A 311 -6.67 -20.15 1.86
CA PHE A 311 -5.21 -20.36 1.96
C PHE A 311 -4.86 -21.69 2.62
N ALA A 312 -5.59 -22.10 3.66
CA ALA A 312 -5.43 -23.43 4.25
C ALA A 312 -5.72 -24.55 3.22
N LEU A 313 -6.78 -24.42 2.42
CA LEU A 313 -7.11 -25.38 1.36
C LEU A 313 -6.02 -25.48 0.30
N ILE A 314 -5.39 -24.35 -0.07
CA ILE A 314 -4.27 -24.32 -1.02
C ILE A 314 -3.04 -24.99 -0.41
N ARG A 315 -2.68 -24.63 0.83
CA ARG A 315 -1.49 -25.14 1.55
C ARG A 315 -1.56 -26.66 1.78
N HIS A 316 -2.76 -27.20 2.01
CA HIS A 316 -3.00 -28.63 2.20
C HIS A 316 -3.22 -29.41 0.88
N SER A 317 -3.09 -28.75 -0.28
CA SER A 317 -3.21 -29.43 -1.57
C SER A 317 -1.95 -30.22 -1.93
N THR A 318 -2.09 -31.13 -2.89
CA THR A 318 -0.98 -31.93 -3.44
C THR A 318 -0.16 -31.19 -4.49
N LEU A 319 -0.50 -29.93 -4.78
CA LEU A 319 0.18 -29.12 -5.78
C LEU A 319 1.60 -28.77 -5.31
N PRO A 320 2.55 -28.58 -6.24
CA PRO A 320 3.89 -28.13 -5.89
C PRO A 320 3.84 -26.79 -5.17
N VAL A 321 4.78 -26.58 -4.23
CA VAL A 321 4.95 -25.29 -3.57
C VAL A 321 5.65 -24.36 -4.55
N GLY A 322 4.91 -23.37 -5.04
CA GLY A 322 5.43 -22.36 -5.94
C GLY A 322 6.39 -21.42 -5.25
N ARG A 323 7.36 -20.87 -5.99
CA ARG A 323 8.19 -19.76 -5.48
C ARG A 323 7.39 -18.47 -5.47
N SER A 324 7.42 -17.73 -4.36
CA SER A 324 6.90 -16.37 -4.25
C SER A 324 7.94 -15.39 -4.84
N ASP A 325 8.06 -15.35 -6.17
CA ASP A 325 8.91 -14.38 -6.87
C ASP A 325 8.05 -13.42 -7.68
N CYS A 326 8.32 -12.13 -7.52
CA CYS A 326 7.75 -11.08 -8.32
C CYS A 326 8.14 -11.11 -9.82
N ASN A 327 9.00 -11.97 -10.33
CA ASN A 327 9.24 -12.11 -11.79
C ASN A 327 8.70 -13.42 -12.38
N ARG A 328 8.00 -14.18 -11.55
CA ARG A 328 7.46 -15.47 -11.90
C ARG A 328 6.35 -15.38 -12.95
N THR A 329 6.34 -16.38 -13.83
CA THR A 329 5.21 -16.71 -14.70
C THR A 329 4.26 -17.65 -13.99
N MET A 330 2.97 -17.61 -14.33
CA MET A 330 2.00 -18.55 -13.78
C MET A 330 2.41 -20.01 -14.07
N GLU A 331 2.27 -20.86 -13.07
CA GLU A 331 2.51 -22.32 -13.11
C GLU A 331 1.35 -23.03 -12.38
N CYS A 332 1.12 -24.32 -12.66
CA CYS A 332 0.07 -25.09 -11.99
C CYS A 332 0.51 -25.50 -10.58
N ASP A 333 0.53 -24.55 -9.66
CA ASP A 333 1.05 -24.74 -8.31
C ASP A 333 0.27 -23.95 -7.24
N GLN A 334 0.71 -24.06 -5.99
CA GLN A 334 0.07 -23.37 -4.87
C GLN A 334 0.15 -21.84 -4.97
N GLN A 335 1.28 -21.27 -5.43
CA GLN A 335 1.48 -19.82 -5.43
C GLN A 335 0.57 -19.13 -6.46
N THR A 336 0.37 -19.72 -7.64
CA THR A 336 -0.57 -19.16 -8.62
C THR A 336 -1.99 -19.09 -8.07
N LEU A 337 -2.42 -20.08 -7.28
CA LEU A 337 -3.74 -20.06 -6.63
C LEU A 337 -3.83 -19.02 -5.51
N VAL A 338 -2.74 -18.79 -4.77
CA VAL A 338 -2.65 -17.71 -3.78
C VAL A 338 -2.76 -16.35 -4.47
N ASP A 339 -1.95 -16.10 -5.50
CA ASP A 339 -1.95 -14.86 -6.29
C ASP A 339 -3.34 -14.56 -6.87
N TRP A 340 -3.98 -15.59 -7.44
CA TRP A 340 -5.35 -15.52 -7.95
C TRP A 340 -6.35 -15.17 -6.86
N TYR A 341 -6.32 -15.90 -5.74
CA TYR A 341 -7.29 -15.72 -4.66
C TYR A 341 -7.13 -14.33 -4.02
N GLN A 342 -5.91 -13.87 -3.78
CA GLN A 342 -5.62 -12.53 -3.26
C GLN A 342 -6.22 -11.44 -4.16
N PHE A 343 -5.99 -11.53 -5.47
CA PHE A 343 -6.53 -10.57 -6.43
C PHE A 343 -8.06 -10.54 -6.40
N VAL A 344 -8.70 -11.71 -6.49
CA VAL A 344 -10.17 -11.84 -6.49
C VAL A 344 -10.76 -11.37 -5.17
N TYR A 345 -10.16 -11.72 -4.03
CA TYR A 345 -10.62 -11.30 -2.71
C TYR A 345 -10.56 -9.79 -2.53
N ARG A 346 -9.45 -9.14 -2.89
CA ARG A 346 -9.29 -7.67 -2.78
C ARG A 346 -10.25 -6.94 -3.72
N LEU A 347 -10.43 -7.44 -4.94
CA LEU A 347 -11.37 -6.87 -5.90
C LEU A 347 -12.83 -7.00 -5.43
N ALA A 348 -13.19 -8.16 -4.87
CA ALA A 348 -14.50 -8.36 -4.25
C ALA A 348 -14.72 -7.50 -3.00
N MET A 349 -13.68 -7.29 -2.18
CA MET A 349 -13.74 -6.42 -1.02
C MET A 349 -13.95 -4.95 -1.43
N ALA A 350 -13.22 -4.49 -2.45
CA ALA A 350 -13.45 -3.16 -3.00
C ALA A 350 -14.90 -3.01 -3.52
N ASP A 351 -15.43 -4.00 -4.26
CA ASP A 351 -16.82 -3.98 -4.75
C ASP A 351 -17.85 -4.01 -3.60
N TYR A 352 -17.61 -4.82 -2.56
CA TYR A 352 -18.44 -4.90 -1.37
C TYR A 352 -18.53 -3.56 -0.63
N LEU A 353 -17.40 -2.84 -0.54
CA LEU A 353 -17.29 -1.56 0.13
C LEU A 353 -17.60 -0.36 -0.78
N GLY A 354 -18.05 -0.59 -2.02
CA GLY A 354 -18.38 0.46 -2.98
C GLY A 354 -17.18 1.32 -3.41
N CYS A 355 -15.97 0.76 -3.36
CA CYS A 355 -14.71 1.44 -3.65
C CYS A 355 -14.06 0.94 -4.94
N CYS A 356 -13.11 1.71 -5.47
CA CYS A 356 -12.22 1.25 -6.53
C CYS A 356 -10.95 0.61 -5.94
N LEU A 357 -10.47 -0.48 -6.53
CA LEU A 357 -9.19 -1.08 -6.18
C LEU A 357 -8.04 -0.40 -6.93
N MET A 358 -7.03 0.05 -6.20
CA MET A 358 -5.83 0.70 -6.73
C MET A 358 -4.57 -0.01 -6.20
N ALA A 359 -3.54 -0.02 -7.01
CA ALA A 359 -2.20 -0.48 -6.70
C ALA A 359 -1.21 0.65 -7.00
N VAL A 360 -0.31 0.95 -6.06
CA VAL A 360 0.73 1.99 -6.21
C VAL A 360 2.10 1.37 -6.01
N GLU A 361 2.94 1.36 -7.05
CA GLU A 361 4.27 0.73 -7.04
C GLU A 361 4.27 -0.71 -6.50
N SER A 362 3.13 -1.39 -6.54
CA SER A 362 3.06 -2.81 -6.22
C SER A 362 3.61 -3.59 -7.40
N LYS A 363 4.39 -4.62 -7.11
CA LYS A 363 4.76 -5.57 -8.14
C LYS A 363 3.51 -6.39 -8.44
N PRO A 364 3.01 -6.41 -9.68
CA PRO A 364 1.81 -7.18 -9.97
C PRO A 364 2.11 -8.64 -9.69
N ASN A 365 1.22 -9.37 -9.05
CA ASN A 365 1.44 -10.80 -8.83
C ASN A 365 1.32 -11.57 -10.17
N SER A 366 1.59 -12.88 -10.16
CA SER A 366 1.63 -13.64 -11.43
C SER A 366 0.27 -13.63 -12.15
N TYR A 367 -0.84 -13.58 -11.40
CA TYR A 367 -2.19 -13.55 -11.94
C TYR A 367 -2.65 -12.15 -12.39
N GLU A 368 -2.40 -11.11 -11.61
CA GLU A 368 -2.75 -9.72 -11.95
C GLU A 368 -2.08 -9.30 -13.26
N ARG A 369 -0.84 -9.75 -13.54
CA ARG A 369 -0.19 -9.53 -14.85
C ARG A 369 -0.92 -10.20 -15.99
N TYR A 370 -1.43 -11.40 -15.75
CA TYR A 370 -2.13 -12.15 -16.77
C TYR A 370 -3.45 -11.46 -17.10
N VAL A 371 -4.24 -11.09 -16.09
CA VAL A 371 -5.52 -10.40 -16.28
C VAL A 371 -5.34 -8.96 -16.78
N GLY A 372 -4.32 -8.25 -16.32
CA GLY A 372 -4.00 -6.90 -16.79
C GLY A 372 -3.67 -6.84 -18.28
N ARG A 373 -3.20 -7.94 -18.89
CA ARG A 373 -3.02 -8.04 -20.35
C ARG A 373 -4.32 -8.29 -21.11
N THR A 374 -5.39 -8.68 -20.42
CA THR A 374 -6.67 -9.09 -21.00
C THR A 374 -7.85 -8.16 -20.67
N GLY A 375 -7.62 -7.04 -19.96
CA GLY A 375 -8.64 -6.04 -19.58
C GLY A 375 -9.00 -6.10 -18.09
N GLY A 376 -8.25 -5.40 -17.24
CA GLY A 376 -8.28 -5.55 -15.78
C GLY A 376 -9.12 -4.49 -15.04
N ARG A 377 -9.68 -4.86 -13.88
CA ARG A 377 -10.52 -3.98 -13.04
C ARG A 377 -9.76 -3.20 -11.94
N SER A 378 -8.42 -3.21 -11.94
CA SER A 378 -7.57 -2.51 -10.97
C SER A 378 -6.82 -1.33 -11.62
N LEU A 379 -6.56 -0.26 -10.87
CA LEU A 379 -5.71 0.85 -11.34
C LEU A 379 -4.27 0.66 -10.85
N MET A 380 -3.25 0.74 -11.71
CA MET A 380 -1.85 0.67 -11.30
C MET A 380 -1.08 1.98 -11.57
N LEU A 381 -0.56 2.61 -10.51
CA LEU A 381 0.30 3.80 -10.62
C LEU A 381 1.71 3.44 -10.15
N SER A 382 2.77 3.64 -10.94
CA SER A 382 4.10 3.15 -10.57
C SER A 382 5.26 3.95 -11.14
N GLY A 383 6.22 4.35 -10.30
CA GLY A 383 7.56 4.79 -10.67
C GLY A 383 7.88 6.23 -10.22
N LYS A 384 8.83 6.90 -10.90
CA LYS A 384 9.54 8.11 -10.41
C LYS A 384 8.67 9.20 -9.76
N VAL A 385 7.42 9.39 -10.19
CA VAL A 385 6.48 10.34 -9.54
C VAL A 385 6.18 9.95 -8.09
N THR A 386 5.90 8.68 -7.84
CA THR A 386 5.62 8.16 -6.49
C THR A 386 6.86 8.26 -5.59
N GLU A 387 8.04 7.94 -6.12
CA GLU A 387 9.30 8.12 -5.40
C GLU A 387 9.55 9.59 -5.00
N LEU A 388 9.38 10.52 -5.94
CA LEU A 388 9.50 11.96 -5.68
C LEU A 388 8.48 12.46 -4.67
N LEU A 389 7.25 11.94 -4.70
CA LEU A 389 6.22 12.24 -3.71
C LEU A 389 6.59 11.69 -2.33
N GLY A 390 7.23 10.53 -2.26
CA GLY A 390 7.70 9.93 -1.02
C GLY A 390 8.81 10.73 -0.35
N GLN A 391 9.78 11.20 -1.14
CA GLN A 391 10.92 12.00 -0.67
C GLN A 391 10.55 13.45 -0.30
N MET A 392 9.37 13.92 -0.71
CA MET A 392 8.93 15.28 -0.43
C MET A 392 8.65 15.47 1.08
N PRO A 393 9.17 16.50 1.75
CA PRO A 393 8.76 16.78 3.12
C PRO A 393 7.27 17.12 3.21
N SER A 394 6.60 16.82 4.34
CA SER A 394 5.16 17.03 4.54
C SER A 394 4.69 18.45 4.19
N ALA A 395 5.39 19.47 4.69
CA ALA A 395 5.07 20.87 4.40
C ALA A 395 5.17 21.20 2.89
N CYS A 396 6.15 20.61 2.19
CA CYS A 396 6.32 20.79 0.76
C CYS A 396 5.21 20.09 -0.03
N PHE A 397 4.76 18.92 0.43
CA PHE A 397 3.62 18.21 -0.17
C PHE A 397 2.33 19.03 -0.05
N VAL A 398 2.05 19.60 1.12
CA VAL A 398 0.89 20.50 1.32
C VAL A 398 0.95 21.70 0.39
N GLN A 399 2.12 22.34 0.30
CA GLN A 399 2.34 23.47 -0.60
C GLN A 399 2.13 23.06 -2.06
N PHE A 400 2.64 21.90 -2.48
CA PHE A 400 2.41 21.33 -3.80
C PHE A 400 0.92 21.12 -4.07
N CYS A 401 0.18 20.53 -3.13
CA CYS A 401 -1.26 20.32 -3.26
C CYS A 401 -2.02 21.64 -3.46
N TYR A 402 -1.63 22.68 -2.72
CA TYR A 402 -2.22 24.02 -2.86
C TYR A 402 -1.90 24.65 -4.22
N GLN A 403 -0.62 24.64 -4.63
CA GLN A 403 -0.16 25.26 -5.88
C GLN A 403 -0.67 24.53 -7.13
N SER A 404 -0.85 23.21 -7.05
CA SER A 404 -1.25 22.35 -8.16
C SER A 404 -2.72 21.93 -8.10
N ARG A 405 -3.55 22.61 -7.28
CA ARG A 405 -4.95 22.23 -7.02
C ARG A 405 -5.78 22.02 -8.28
N ASP A 406 -5.58 22.85 -9.30
CA ASP A 406 -6.35 22.78 -10.55
C ASP A 406 -5.96 21.53 -11.36
N ALA A 407 -4.67 21.22 -11.40
CA ALA A 407 -4.17 20.01 -12.04
C ALA A 407 -4.64 18.75 -11.30
N ILE A 408 -4.63 18.76 -9.96
CA ILE A 408 -5.12 17.67 -9.12
C ILE A 408 -6.62 17.47 -9.34
N GLN A 409 -7.41 18.53 -9.41
CA GLN A 409 -8.84 18.43 -9.66
C GLN A 409 -9.14 17.89 -11.06
N GLN A 410 -8.38 18.32 -12.08
CA GLN A 410 -8.50 17.76 -13.43
C GLN A 410 -8.15 16.26 -13.47
N TRP A 411 -7.10 15.86 -12.74
CA TRP A 411 -6.72 14.46 -12.60
C TRP A 411 -7.81 13.62 -11.94
N ARG A 412 -8.35 14.08 -10.80
CA ARG A 412 -9.44 13.40 -10.07
C ARG A 412 -10.73 13.30 -10.89
N ASN A 413 -11.00 14.29 -11.74
CA ASN A 413 -12.16 14.30 -12.62
C ASN A 413 -11.97 13.46 -13.90
N CYS A 414 -10.74 13.01 -14.17
CA CYS A 414 -10.45 12.18 -15.34
C CYS A 414 -11.05 10.79 -15.12
N ARG A 415 -12.14 10.50 -15.84
CA ARG A 415 -12.81 9.20 -15.77
C ARG A 415 -11.99 8.14 -16.53
N PRO A 416 -12.02 6.86 -16.10
CA PRO A 416 -11.41 5.76 -16.85
C PRO A 416 -11.93 5.59 -18.28
N ASN A 417 -13.12 6.13 -18.58
CA ASN A 417 -13.74 6.10 -19.91
C ASN A 417 -13.42 7.35 -20.75
N ALA A 418 -12.60 8.28 -20.25
CA ALA A 418 -12.16 9.43 -21.03
C ALA A 418 -11.26 8.96 -22.19
N PRO A 419 -11.20 9.71 -23.31
CA PRO A 419 -10.28 9.38 -24.40
C PRO A 419 -8.84 9.26 -23.90
N ASP A 420 -8.08 8.30 -24.43
CA ASP A 420 -6.68 8.05 -24.02
C ASP A 420 -5.81 9.32 -24.09
N SER A 421 -6.07 10.21 -25.07
CA SER A 421 -5.36 11.48 -25.21
C SER A 421 -5.56 12.42 -24.02
N ASP A 422 -6.78 12.46 -23.47
CA ASP A 422 -7.12 13.31 -22.33
C ASP A 422 -6.56 12.72 -21.03
N GLN A 423 -6.65 11.40 -20.88
CA GLN A 423 -6.01 10.68 -19.77
C GLN A 423 -4.50 10.96 -19.73
N GLN A 424 -3.80 10.78 -20.87
CA GLN A 424 -2.37 11.06 -20.96
C GLN A 424 -2.02 12.52 -20.70
N ARG A 425 -2.86 13.46 -21.12
CA ARG A 425 -2.65 14.88 -20.85
C ARG A 425 -2.72 15.19 -19.36
N HIS A 426 -3.72 14.68 -18.65
CA HIS A 426 -3.86 14.90 -17.21
C HIS A 426 -2.74 14.21 -16.42
N ILE A 427 -2.33 13.00 -16.81
CA ILE A 427 -1.14 12.30 -16.27
C ILE A 427 0.10 13.19 -16.40
N ARG A 428 0.39 13.67 -17.62
CA ARG A 428 1.57 14.50 -17.91
C ARG A 428 1.58 15.79 -17.09
N ASN A 429 0.43 16.44 -16.97
CA ASN A 429 0.31 17.66 -16.18
C ASN A 429 0.66 17.42 -14.70
N ILE A 430 0.14 16.36 -14.09
CA ILE A 430 0.46 16.02 -12.70
C ILE A 430 1.93 15.64 -12.54
N ALA A 431 2.45 14.77 -13.41
CA ALA A 431 3.85 14.37 -13.38
C ALA A 431 4.79 15.58 -13.48
N TYR A 432 4.49 16.52 -14.37
CA TYR A 432 5.21 17.79 -14.49
C TYR A 432 5.15 18.63 -13.21
N CYS A 433 3.96 18.79 -12.61
CA CYS A 433 3.80 19.57 -11.38
C CYS A 433 4.58 18.95 -10.20
N VAL A 434 4.57 17.61 -10.07
CA VAL A 434 5.36 16.89 -9.07
C VAL A 434 6.86 17.11 -9.30
N GLN A 435 7.35 16.91 -10.52
CA GLN A 435 8.76 17.09 -10.86
C GLN A 435 9.23 18.52 -10.65
N LYS A 436 8.39 19.52 -11.00
CA LYS A 436 8.68 20.93 -10.75
C LYS A 436 8.82 21.22 -9.26
N SER A 437 7.96 20.63 -8.43
CA SER A 437 8.00 20.85 -6.98
C SER A 437 9.19 20.14 -6.34
N ALA A 438 9.54 18.94 -6.80
CA ALA A 438 10.70 18.20 -6.33
C ALA A 438 12.03 18.87 -6.74
N SER A 439 12.14 19.37 -7.98
CA SER A 439 13.35 20.06 -8.45
C SER A 439 13.63 21.37 -7.71
N GLN A 440 12.62 22.04 -7.15
CA GLN A 440 12.80 23.21 -6.28
C GLN A 440 13.46 22.87 -4.93
N LEU A 441 13.36 21.62 -4.48
CA LEU A 441 13.96 21.14 -3.23
C LEU A 441 15.41 20.70 -3.42
N ASP A 442 15.76 20.19 -4.61
CA ASP A 442 17.04 19.53 -4.85
C ASP A 442 18.14 20.51 -5.30
N ARG A 443 18.64 21.34 -4.35
CA ARG A 443 19.79 22.25 -4.57
C ARG A 443 21.06 21.54 -5.06
N LYS A 444 21.19 20.20 -4.88
CA LYS A 444 22.35 19.43 -5.38
C LYS A 444 22.22 19.09 -6.87
N GLN A 445 21.01 18.92 -7.40
CA GLN A 445 20.80 18.72 -8.83
C GLN A 445 21.15 19.98 -9.64
N ASP A 446 21.03 21.14 -9.01
CA ASP A 446 21.53 22.42 -9.54
C ASP A 446 23.03 22.37 -9.82
N ASN A 447 23.85 21.68 -9.02
CA ASN A 447 25.28 21.54 -9.29
C ASN A 447 25.57 20.70 -10.54
N SER A 448 24.83 19.61 -10.77
CA SER A 448 24.97 18.81 -11.99
C SER A 448 24.52 19.59 -13.22
N LYS A 449 23.44 20.37 -13.09
CA LYS A 449 22.94 21.27 -14.13
C LYS A 449 23.94 22.39 -14.43
N ILE A 450 24.55 22.98 -13.41
CA ILE A 450 25.63 23.97 -13.52
C ILE A 450 26.88 23.35 -14.16
N ILE A 451 27.25 22.12 -13.81
CA ILE A 451 28.40 21.42 -14.43
C ILE A 451 28.12 21.11 -15.90
N LYS A 452 26.92 20.64 -16.25
CA LYS A 452 26.54 20.39 -17.64
C LYS A 452 26.47 21.69 -18.45
N GLN A 453 25.92 22.76 -17.87
CA GLN A 453 25.95 24.10 -18.45
C GLN A 453 27.39 24.59 -18.62
N PHE A 454 28.26 24.40 -17.64
CA PHE A 454 29.67 24.75 -17.71
C PHE A 454 30.41 23.98 -18.82
N VAL A 455 30.17 22.67 -18.95
CA VAL A 455 30.71 21.84 -20.04
C VAL A 455 30.18 22.30 -21.40
N ALA A 456 28.89 22.62 -21.51
CA ALA A 456 28.31 23.18 -22.72
C ALA A 456 28.92 24.54 -23.08
N THR A 457 29.11 25.43 -22.11
CA THR A 457 29.82 26.72 -22.29
C THR A 457 31.27 26.51 -22.72
N LEU A 458 31.96 25.51 -22.17
CA LEU A 458 33.33 25.16 -22.55
C LEU A 458 33.42 24.64 -24.00
N ILE A 459 32.46 23.83 -24.42
CA ILE A 459 32.34 23.35 -25.81
C ILE A 459 32.06 24.52 -26.75
N ILE A 460 31.13 25.41 -26.39
CA ILE A 460 30.81 26.63 -27.15
C ILE A 460 32.05 27.53 -27.27
N ALA A 461 32.77 27.77 -26.17
CA ALA A 461 34.00 28.56 -26.19
C ALA A 461 35.08 27.92 -27.07
N SER A 462 35.19 26.58 -27.04
CA SER A 462 36.11 25.83 -27.89
C SER A 462 35.73 25.92 -29.37
N ILE A 463 34.44 25.83 -29.70
CA ILE A 463 33.93 26.01 -31.06
C ILE A 463 34.17 27.46 -31.53
N SER A 464 33.95 28.46 -30.67
CA SER A 464 34.24 29.87 -30.97
C SER A 464 35.72 30.09 -31.29
N VAL A 465 36.64 29.49 -30.51
CA VAL A 465 38.09 29.57 -30.75
C VAL A 465 38.50 28.84 -32.05
N PHE A 466 37.85 27.71 -32.36
CA PHE A 466 38.05 27.00 -33.62
C PHE A 466 37.49 27.80 -34.81
N CYS A 467 36.31 28.41 -34.66
CA CYS A 467 35.73 29.29 -35.66
C CYS A 467 36.65 30.49 -35.91
N ASP A 468 37.20 31.14 -34.90
CA ASP A 468 38.19 32.23 -35.08
C ASP A 468 39.42 31.76 -35.85
N LYS A 469 39.93 30.55 -35.61
CA LYS A 469 41.05 29.99 -36.39
C LYS A 469 40.70 29.63 -37.83
N ILE A 470 39.47 29.21 -38.11
CA ILE A 470 39.02 28.82 -39.46
C ILE A 470 38.54 30.06 -40.25
N ILE A 471 38.03 31.11 -39.59
CA ILE A 471 37.61 32.39 -40.17
C ILE A 471 38.80 33.11 -40.85
N PHE A 472 40.04 32.88 -40.40
CA PHE A 472 41.25 33.36 -41.09
C PHE A 472 41.71 32.46 -42.26
N SER A 473 41.02 31.36 -42.55
CA SER A 473 41.19 30.62 -43.81
C SER A 473 40.07 31.02 -44.77
N SER A 474 40.46 31.70 -45.85
CA SER A 474 39.59 32.34 -46.82
C SER A 474 38.48 31.42 -47.36
N SER A 475 37.23 31.92 -47.32
CA SER A 475 36.01 31.42 -47.99
C SER A 475 34.93 30.76 -47.11
N ILE A 476 34.60 31.33 -45.94
CA ILE A 476 33.38 30.95 -45.21
C ILE A 476 32.24 31.94 -45.53
N SER A 477 31.10 31.40 -45.98
CA SER A 477 29.87 32.17 -46.24
C SER A 477 29.28 32.74 -44.95
N ILE A 478 28.84 34.00 -44.97
CA ILE A 478 28.21 34.72 -43.85
C ILE A 478 27.05 33.92 -43.22
N ILE A 479 26.36 33.10 -44.03
CA ILE A 479 25.28 32.21 -43.61
C ILE A 479 25.76 31.17 -42.58
N VAL A 480 26.98 30.65 -42.73
CA VAL A 480 27.57 29.67 -41.80
C VAL A 480 27.91 30.33 -40.46
N ILE A 481 28.34 31.59 -40.48
CA ILE A 481 28.62 32.37 -39.27
C ILE A 481 27.32 32.66 -38.52
N LEU A 482 26.26 33.08 -39.22
CA LEU A 482 24.93 33.29 -38.66
C LEU A 482 24.32 31.99 -38.10
N ALA A 483 24.46 30.88 -38.81
CA ALA A 483 23.99 29.57 -38.35
C ALA A 483 24.78 29.08 -37.12
N GLY A 484 26.09 29.33 -37.08
CA GLY A 484 26.94 29.02 -35.93
C GLY A 484 26.56 29.85 -34.69
N ALA A 485 26.35 31.16 -34.85
CA ALA A 485 25.91 32.04 -33.78
C ALA A 485 24.51 31.66 -33.25
N TRP A 486 23.57 31.37 -34.15
CA TRP A 486 22.24 30.89 -33.77
C TRP A 486 22.29 29.55 -33.03
N PHE A 487 23.12 28.61 -33.49
CA PHE A 487 23.30 27.33 -32.82
C PHE A 487 23.91 27.52 -31.43
N ILE A 488 24.90 28.42 -31.27
CA ILE A 488 25.51 28.73 -29.97
C ILE A 488 24.48 29.30 -28.97
N GLU A 489 23.56 30.15 -29.44
CA GLU A 489 22.55 30.79 -28.60
C GLU A 489 21.42 29.81 -28.21
N VAL A 490 21.02 28.91 -29.12
CA VAL A 490 19.90 27.98 -28.93
C VAL A 490 20.31 26.65 -28.28
N PHE A 491 21.57 26.22 -28.43
CA PHE A 491 22.05 24.92 -27.96
C PHE A 491 21.88 24.68 -26.45
N PRO A 492 22.15 25.65 -25.55
CA PRO A 492 21.91 25.49 -24.12
C PRO A 492 20.43 25.21 -23.81
N GLU A 493 19.52 25.92 -24.50
CA GLU A 493 18.07 25.72 -24.34
C GLU A 493 17.63 24.36 -24.90
N LEU A 494 18.17 23.93 -26.05
CA LEU A 494 17.92 22.61 -26.63
C LEU A 494 18.34 21.46 -25.72
N LEU A 495 19.48 21.56 -25.05
CA LEU A 495 19.92 20.55 -24.08
C LEU A 495 18.97 20.48 -22.88
N THR A 496 18.59 21.63 -22.32
CA THR A 496 17.61 21.66 -21.22
C THR A 496 16.24 21.12 -21.65
N MET A 497 15.83 21.37 -22.89
CA MET A 497 14.59 20.86 -23.46
C MET A 497 14.66 19.35 -23.72
N MET A 498 15.80 18.81 -24.17
CA MET A 498 15.99 17.37 -24.36
C MET A 498 16.05 16.60 -23.04
N GLU A 499 16.73 17.13 -22.02
CA GLU A 499 16.71 16.54 -20.67
C GLU A 499 15.30 16.56 -20.09
N TRP A 500 14.59 17.69 -20.23
CA TRP A 500 13.19 17.79 -19.82
C TRP A 500 12.31 16.79 -20.57
N LEU A 501 12.46 16.65 -21.90
CA LEU A 501 11.72 15.67 -22.69
C LEU A 501 12.02 14.23 -22.26
N HIS A 502 13.28 13.91 -21.93
CA HIS A 502 13.67 12.58 -21.49
C HIS A 502 13.12 12.25 -20.09
N ASP A 503 13.20 13.19 -19.14
CA ASP A 503 12.60 13.06 -17.82
C ASP A 503 11.07 12.97 -17.89
N GLN A 504 10.43 13.75 -18.77
CA GLN A 504 9.00 13.65 -19.04
C GLN A 504 8.64 12.29 -19.64
N HIS A 505 9.44 11.77 -20.56
CA HIS A 505 9.21 10.47 -21.16
C HIS A 505 9.30 9.32 -20.14
N THR A 506 10.25 9.41 -19.18
CA THR A 506 10.37 8.45 -18.07
C THR A 506 9.26 8.61 -17.02
N ALA A 507 8.77 9.84 -16.78
CA ALA A 507 7.64 10.14 -15.90
C ALA A 507 6.25 9.85 -16.51
N THR A 508 6.16 9.63 -17.83
CA THR A 508 4.95 9.18 -18.52
C THR A 508 4.82 7.66 -18.64
N GLN A 509 5.89 6.90 -18.47
CA GLN A 509 5.83 5.43 -18.39
C GLN A 509 5.25 4.93 -17.05
N THR A 510 4.78 5.85 -16.22
CA THR A 510 4.71 5.74 -14.76
C THR A 510 3.28 5.70 -14.23
N MET A 511 2.28 5.89 -15.09
CA MET A 511 0.87 5.82 -14.74
C MET A 511 0.15 5.05 -15.85
N VAL A 512 -0.07 3.76 -15.61
CA VAL A 512 -0.80 2.89 -16.53
C VAL A 512 -2.20 2.74 -15.96
N PHE A 513 -3.18 3.40 -16.57
CA PHE A 513 -4.55 2.93 -16.40
C PHE A 513 -4.58 1.48 -16.87
N ALA A 514 -4.75 0.51 -15.96
CA ALA A 514 -5.19 -0.80 -16.38
C ALA A 514 -6.64 -0.59 -16.84
N GLN A 515 -6.81 -0.61 -18.16
CA GLN A 515 -8.07 -0.35 -18.83
C GLN A 515 -9.09 -1.43 -18.48
N ARG A 516 -10.34 -1.00 -18.36
CA ARG A 516 -11.56 -1.82 -18.34
C ARG A 516 -11.61 -2.82 -19.47
#